data_AF-A0A5B8UBZ8-F1
#
_entry.id   AF-A0A5B8UBZ8-F1
#
_cell.length_a   1.000
_cell.length_b   1.000
_cell.length_c   1.000
_cell.angle_alpha   90.00
_cell.angle_beta   90.00
_cell.angle_gamma   90.00
#
_symmetry.space_group_name_H-M   'P 1'
#
loop_
_entity.id
_entity.type
_entity.pdbx_description
1 polymer ?
#
loop_
_entity_poly.entity_id
_entity_poly.type
_entity_poly.pdbx_seq_one_letter_code
_entity_poly.pdbx_strand_id
1 'polypeptide(L)'
;MPISHRAAVRSILSEARAEREALLERVSPELRASLPVDAAGVTQAMEHLAQALGRADRLHADQARGHQANPAVLHGRVYGRAPLSPETVLAAFTEGARVRAGLLLDLAEAIDGQDLRAAVGDLLDAGPLPSDPASPGAADALRAGYEAQEVAVLCCAERLDAIG
;
A
#
# COMPACT_ATOMS: atom_id res chain seq x y z
N MET A 1 14.45 21.69 15.06
CA MET A 1 14.32 21.46 13.61
C MET A 1 13.07 20.61 13.40
N PRO A 2 12.24 20.88 12.39
CA PRO A 2 11.12 19.99 12.07
C PRO A 2 11.63 18.57 11.80
N ILE A 3 10.84 17.56 12.16
CA ILE A 3 11.15 16.15 11.86
C ILE A 3 11.13 15.98 10.34
N SER A 4 12.13 15.29 9.79
CA SER A 4 12.19 15.03 8.34
C SER A 4 11.04 14.12 7.89
N HIS A 5 10.58 14.26 6.65
CA HIS A 5 9.55 13.40 6.06
C HIS A 5 9.98 11.92 6.09
N ARG A 6 11.26 11.62 5.82
CA ARG A 6 11.80 10.26 5.95
C ARG A 6 11.66 9.72 7.37
N ALA A 7 11.97 10.53 8.38
CA ALA A 7 11.83 10.12 9.78
C ALA A 7 10.36 9.90 10.16
N ALA A 8 9.45 10.79 9.73
CA ALA A 8 8.01 10.64 9.96
C ALA A 8 7.44 9.39 9.29
N VAL A 9 7.76 9.13 8.01
CA VAL A 9 7.32 7.93 7.30
C VAL A 9 7.86 6.66 7.97
N ARG A 10 9.12 6.65 8.42
CA ARG A 10 9.65 5.51 9.18
C ARG A 10 8.87 5.25 10.47
N SER A 11 8.48 6.31 11.19
CA SER A 11 7.65 6.19 12.40
C SER A 11 6.32 5.53 12.07
N ILE A 12 5.60 6.08 11.07
CA ILE A 12 4.30 5.56 10.59
C ILE A 12 4.39 4.08 10.24
N LEU A 13 5.39 3.68 9.45
CA LEU A 13 5.57 2.28 9.05
C LEU A 13 5.86 1.38 10.26
N SER A 14 6.66 1.85 11.20
CA SER A 14 6.99 1.08 12.41
C SER A 14 5.79 0.93 13.36
N GLU A 15 4.99 1.98 13.51
CA GLU A 15 3.79 2.00 14.34
C GLU A 15 2.73 1.07 13.74
N ALA A 16 2.47 1.17 12.44
CA ALA A 16 1.55 0.26 11.74
C ALA A 16 1.98 -1.21 11.87
N ARG A 17 3.29 -1.50 11.78
CA ARG A 17 3.79 -2.87 11.98
C ARG A 17 3.54 -3.37 13.41
N ALA A 18 3.79 -2.54 14.43
CA ALA A 18 3.51 -2.89 15.81
C ALA A 18 2.01 -3.12 16.07
N GLU A 19 1.15 -2.27 15.50
CA GLU A 19 -0.31 -2.43 15.57
C GLU A 19 -0.77 -3.72 14.90
N ARG A 20 -0.21 -4.04 13.73
CA ARG A 20 -0.47 -5.29 13.03
C ARG A 20 -0.06 -6.49 13.88
N GLU A 21 1.14 -6.50 14.45
CA GLU A 21 1.61 -7.60 15.31
C GLU A 21 0.66 -7.82 16.49
N ALA A 22 0.30 -6.74 17.19
CA ALA A 22 -0.67 -6.79 18.30
C ALA A 22 -2.07 -7.24 17.86
N LEU A 23 -2.52 -6.89 16.65
CA LEU A 23 -3.76 -7.42 16.07
C LEU A 23 -3.65 -8.92 15.80
N LEU A 24 -2.57 -9.36 15.17
CA LEU A 24 -2.38 -10.76 14.80
C LEU A 24 -2.30 -11.68 16.02
N GLU A 25 -1.82 -11.21 17.17
CA GLU A 25 -1.84 -11.95 18.43
C GLU A 25 -3.25 -12.22 18.97
N ARG A 26 -4.23 -11.38 18.62
CA ARG A 26 -5.61 -11.41 19.15
C ARG A 26 -6.61 -12.15 18.26
N VAL A 27 -6.23 -12.49 17.02
CA VAL A 27 -7.10 -13.18 16.06
C VAL A 27 -6.83 -14.69 16.03
N SER A 28 -7.81 -15.46 15.52
CA SER A 28 -7.66 -16.90 15.36
C SER A 28 -6.52 -17.24 14.37
N PRO A 29 -5.91 -18.43 14.47
CA PRO A 29 -4.88 -18.88 13.53
C PRO A 29 -5.34 -18.84 12.06
N GLU A 30 -6.60 -19.18 11.80
CA GLU A 30 -7.20 -19.20 10.46
C GLU A 30 -7.30 -17.78 9.90
N LEU A 31 -7.78 -16.83 10.72
CA LEU A 31 -7.86 -15.42 10.31
C LEU A 31 -6.46 -14.83 10.10
N ARG A 32 -5.50 -15.15 10.98
CA ARG A 32 -4.09 -14.76 10.80
C ARG A 32 -3.52 -15.25 9.48
N ALA A 33 -3.79 -16.51 9.11
CA ALA A 33 -3.33 -17.09 7.85
C ALA A 33 -3.94 -16.40 6.61
N SER A 34 -5.15 -15.83 6.75
CA SER A 34 -5.82 -15.10 5.66
C SER A 34 -5.35 -13.65 5.47
N LEU A 35 -4.49 -13.12 6.35
CA LEU A 35 -4.03 -11.73 6.35
C LEU A 35 -2.51 -11.65 6.06
N PRO A 36 -2.09 -11.90 4.81
CA PRO A 36 -0.67 -12.05 4.47
C PRO A 36 0.13 -10.74 4.63
N VAL A 37 -0.55 -9.59 4.55
CA VAL A 37 0.05 -8.25 4.51
C VAL A 37 -0.78 -7.25 5.31
N ASP A 38 -0.19 -6.09 5.61
CA ASP A 38 -0.91 -4.92 6.11
C ASP A 38 -0.61 -3.71 5.22
N ALA A 39 -1.66 -2.97 4.85
CA ALA A 39 -1.58 -1.81 3.97
C ALA A 39 -1.64 -0.48 4.74
N ALA A 40 -1.94 -0.50 6.04
CA ALA A 40 -2.22 0.71 6.82
C ALA A 40 -1.02 1.66 6.79
N GLY A 41 0.18 1.14 7.09
CA GLY A 41 1.40 1.95 7.13
C GLY A 41 1.71 2.66 5.82
N VAL A 42 1.69 1.94 4.68
CA VAL A 42 1.96 2.54 3.36
C VAL A 42 0.90 3.59 3.02
N THR A 43 -0.37 3.31 3.32
CA THR A 43 -1.48 4.25 3.05
C THR A 43 -1.31 5.54 3.85
N GLN A 44 -1.07 5.43 5.16
CA GLN A 44 -0.85 6.58 6.05
C GLN A 44 0.41 7.37 5.65
N ALA A 45 1.48 6.68 5.23
CA ALA A 45 2.69 7.32 4.75
C ALA A 45 2.44 8.12 3.45
N MET A 46 1.68 7.56 2.51
CA MET A 46 1.27 8.28 1.30
C MET A 46 0.42 9.51 1.61
N GLU A 47 -0.51 9.40 2.56
CA GLU A 47 -1.34 10.53 3.02
C GLU A 47 -0.48 11.63 3.64
N HIS A 48 0.50 11.29 4.47
CA HIS A 48 1.46 12.24 5.04
C HIS A 48 2.22 13.00 3.94
N LEU A 49 2.72 12.30 2.91
CA LEU A 49 3.42 12.94 1.79
C LEU A 49 2.46 13.79 0.93
N ALA A 50 1.26 13.30 0.66
CA ALA A 50 0.25 14.06 -0.08
C ALA A 50 -0.17 15.33 0.68
N GLN A 51 -0.28 15.27 2.01
CA GLN A 51 -0.57 16.43 2.84
C GLN A 51 0.51 17.50 2.72
N ALA A 52 1.79 17.10 2.74
CA ALA A 52 2.92 18.01 2.56
C ALA A 52 2.90 18.71 1.20
N LEU A 53 2.35 18.05 0.17
CA LEU A 53 2.18 18.59 -1.19
C LEU A 53 0.87 19.35 -1.40
N GLY A 54 -0.02 19.43 -0.40
CA GLY A 54 -1.36 20.01 -0.54
C GLY A 54 -2.29 19.20 -1.47
N ARG A 55 -2.11 17.87 -1.53
CA ARG A 55 -2.80 16.94 -2.44
C ARG A 55 -3.61 15.84 -1.75
N ALA A 56 -3.80 15.90 -0.42
CA ALA A 56 -4.48 14.87 0.35
C ALA A 56 -5.89 14.53 -0.21
N ASP A 57 -6.74 15.54 -0.46
CA ASP A 57 -8.09 15.33 -0.98
C ASP A 57 -8.09 14.61 -2.34
N ARG A 58 -7.11 14.95 -3.21
CA ARG A 58 -6.96 14.28 -4.51
C ARG A 58 -6.53 12.84 -4.34
N LEU A 59 -5.55 12.57 -3.47
CA LEU A 59 -5.12 11.20 -3.15
C LEU A 59 -6.30 10.35 -2.68
N HIS A 60 -7.11 10.88 -1.75
CA HIS A 60 -8.30 10.18 -1.25
C HIS A 60 -9.33 9.91 -2.35
N ALA A 61 -9.59 10.88 -3.21
CA ALA A 61 -10.52 10.71 -4.33
C ALA A 61 -10.04 9.64 -5.32
N ASP A 62 -8.75 9.62 -5.62
CA ASP A 62 -8.16 8.66 -6.56
C ASP A 62 -8.06 7.25 -5.93
N GLN A 63 -7.74 7.12 -4.64
CA GLN A 63 -7.85 5.87 -3.89
C GLN A 63 -9.28 5.32 -3.91
N ALA A 64 -10.26 6.14 -3.57
CA ALA A 64 -11.66 5.74 -3.53
C ALA A 64 -12.14 5.26 -4.91
N ARG A 65 -11.73 5.94 -5.99
CA ARG A 65 -12.04 5.55 -7.37
C ARG A 65 -11.37 4.21 -7.73
N GLY A 66 -10.08 4.06 -7.41
CA GLY A 66 -9.33 2.83 -7.68
C GLY A 66 -9.93 1.60 -6.99
N HIS A 67 -10.44 1.76 -5.76
CA HIS A 67 -11.03 0.66 -5.01
C HIS A 67 -12.47 0.29 -5.42
N GLN A 68 -13.11 1.02 -6.34
CA GLN A 68 -14.49 0.71 -6.75
C GLN A 68 -14.64 -0.67 -7.40
N ALA A 69 -13.57 -1.16 -8.05
CA ALA A 69 -13.50 -2.46 -8.69
C ALA A 69 -12.85 -3.53 -7.79
N ASN A 70 -12.51 -3.20 -6.53
CA ASN A 70 -11.87 -4.15 -5.64
C ASN A 70 -12.77 -5.37 -5.37
N PRO A 71 -12.27 -6.61 -5.49
CA PRO A 71 -13.04 -7.83 -5.27
C PRO A 71 -13.82 -7.87 -3.96
N ALA A 72 -13.26 -7.40 -2.84
CA ALA A 72 -13.96 -7.37 -1.56
C ALA A 72 -15.11 -6.35 -1.56
N VAL A 73 -14.93 -5.20 -2.22
CA VAL A 73 -15.97 -4.17 -2.38
C VAL A 73 -17.11 -4.69 -3.26
N LEU A 74 -16.78 -5.34 -4.38
CA LEU A 74 -17.77 -5.94 -5.28
C LEU A 74 -18.53 -7.07 -4.57
N HIS A 75 -17.84 -7.93 -3.83
CA HIS A 75 -18.46 -9.00 -3.04
C HIS A 75 -19.45 -8.42 -2.02
N GLY A 76 -19.06 -7.40 -1.27
CA GLY A 76 -19.94 -6.75 -0.30
C GLY A 76 -21.21 -6.15 -0.93
N ARG A 77 -21.11 -5.63 -2.17
CA ARG A 77 -22.26 -5.10 -2.91
C ARG A 77 -23.24 -6.17 -3.37
N VAL A 78 -22.74 -7.33 -3.80
CA VAL A 78 -23.57 -8.40 -4.38
C VAL A 78 -24.08 -9.36 -3.31
N TYR A 79 -23.22 -9.73 -2.35
CA TYR A 79 -23.47 -10.80 -1.39
C TYR A 79 -23.57 -10.31 0.07
N GLY A 80 -23.46 -8.99 0.31
CA GLY A 80 -23.61 -8.40 1.63
C GLY A 80 -22.55 -8.88 2.62
N ARG A 81 -22.99 -9.52 3.71
CA ARG A 81 -22.12 -10.01 4.80
C ARG A 81 -21.66 -11.46 4.61
N ALA A 82 -21.88 -12.06 3.45
CA ALA A 82 -21.41 -13.41 3.17
C ALA A 82 -19.87 -13.46 3.30
N PRO A 83 -19.30 -14.53 3.88
CA PRO A 83 -17.84 -14.67 3.99
C PRO A 83 -17.14 -14.58 2.62
N LEU A 84 -15.93 -14.00 2.63
CA LEU A 84 -15.05 -14.00 1.46
C LEU A 84 -14.36 -15.36 1.33
N SER A 85 -14.17 -15.84 0.10
CA SER A 85 -13.29 -16.98 -0.14
C SER A 85 -11.81 -16.54 0.02
N PRO A 86 -10.89 -17.46 0.33
CA PRO A 86 -9.45 -17.16 0.40
C PRO A 86 -8.92 -16.50 -0.89
N GLU A 87 -9.38 -16.96 -2.05
CA GLU A 87 -8.99 -16.40 -3.36
C GLU A 87 -9.49 -14.96 -3.51
N THR A 88 -10.71 -14.68 -3.04
CA THR A 88 -11.29 -13.33 -3.09
C THR A 88 -10.54 -12.38 -2.16
N VAL A 89 -10.12 -12.84 -0.98
CA VAL A 89 -9.29 -12.08 -0.05
C VAL A 89 -7.96 -11.72 -0.71
N LEU A 90 -7.27 -12.69 -1.30
CA LEU A 90 -5.98 -12.47 -1.92
C LEU A 90 -6.10 -11.56 -3.16
N ALA A 91 -7.12 -11.76 -3.99
CA ALA A 91 -7.42 -10.88 -5.11
C ALA A 91 -7.70 -9.43 -4.66
N ALA A 92 -8.41 -9.26 -3.54
CA ALA A 92 -8.68 -7.95 -2.96
C ALA A 92 -7.42 -7.24 -2.49
N PHE A 93 -6.47 -7.96 -1.86
CA PHE A 93 -5.18 -7.38 -1.48
C PHE A 93 -4.33 -7.02 -2.71
N THR A 94 -4.26 -7.90 -3.71
CA THR A 94 -3.52 -7.64 -4.95
C THR A 94 -4.05 -6.41 -5.67
N GLU A 95 -5.38 -6.27 -5.79
CA GLU A 95 -5.99 -5.08 -6.39
C GLU A 95 -5.71 -3.81 -5.56
N GLY A 96 -5.79 -3.92 -4.23
CA GLY A 96 -5.41 -2.81 -3.35
C GLY A 96 -3.96 -2.37 -3.53
N ALA A 97 -3.05 -3.32 -3.70
CA ALA A 97 -1.63 -3.04 -3.97
C ALA A 97 -1.43 -2.40 -5.34
N ARG A 98 -2.15 -2.83 -6.36
CA ARG A 98 -2.10 -2.23 -7.70
C ARG A 98 -2.52 -0.77 -7.67
N VAL A 99 -3.62 -0.45 -6.97
CA VAL A 99 -4.09 0.93 -6.79
C VAL A 99 -3.00 1.79 -6.12
N ARG A 100 -2.41 1.30 -5.01
CA ARG A 100 -1.35 2.05 -4.32
C ARG A 100 -0.09 2.23 -5.14
N ALA A 101 0.34 1.22 -5.92
CA ALA A 101 1.47 1.35 -6.82
C ALA A 101 1.26 2.48 -7.84
N GLY A 102 0.07 2.57 -8.45
CA GLY A 102 -0.27 3.68 -9.35
C GLY A 102 -0.19 5.05 -8.66
N LEU A 103 -0.74 5.16 -7.45
CA LEU A 103 -0.72 6.40 -6.69
C LEU A 103 0.69 6.78 -6.19
N LEU A 104 1.54 5.81 -5.90
CA LEU A 104 2.95 6.05 -5.54
C LEU A 104 3.71 6.65 -6.72
N LEU A 105 3.48 6.17 -7.94
CA LEU A 105 4.06 6.75 -9.14
C LEU A 105 3.60 8.19 -9.37
N ASP A 106 2.31 8.46 -9.14
CA ASP A 106 1.75 9.81 -9.28
C ASP A 106 2.26 10.77 -8.19
N LEU A 107 2.47 10.27 -6.97
CA LEU A 107 3.12 11.03 -5.89
C LEU A 107 4.58 11.31 -6.20
N ALA A 108 5.33 10.31 -6.68
CA ALA A 108 6.73 10.45 -7.10
C ALA A 108 6.87 11.53 -8.17
N GLU A 109 6.02 11.48 -9.19
CA GLU A 109 5.99 12.50 -10.24
C GLU A 109 5.64 13.90 -9.69
N ALA A 110 4.74 13.98 -8.72
CA ALA A 110 4.39 15.25 -8.09
C ALA A 110 5.51 15.86 -7.24
N ILE A 111 6.39 15.03 -6.67
CA ILE A 111 7.50 15.45 -5.82
C ILE A 111 8.65 16.00 -6.67
N ASP A 112 9.11 15.23 -7.66
CA ASP A 112 10.33 15.58 -8.40
C ASP A 112 10.30 15.14 -9.88
N GLY A 113 9.10 14.96 -10.43
CA GLY A 113 8.91 14.68 -11.85
C GLY A 113 9.30 13.26 -12.26
N GLN A 114 9.67 13.12 -13.54
CA GLN A 114 9.80 11.82 -14.20
C GLN A 114 10.95 10.97 -13.68
N ASP A 115 12.03 11.59 -13.19
CA ASP A 115 13.20 10.85 -12.69
C ASP A 115 12.86 10.09 -11.41
N LEU A 116 12.17 10.73 -10.46
CA LEU A 116 11.70 10.04 -9.25
C LEU A 116 10.60 9.02 -9.58
N ARG A 117 9.70 9.33 -10.53
CA ARG A 117 8.70 8.37 -11.02
C ARG A 117 9.35 7.10 -11.57
N ALA A 118 10.40 7.23 -12.37
CA ALA A 118 11.15 6.10 -12.92
C ALA A 118 11.83 5.29 -11.81
N ALA A 119 12.53 5.95 -10.88
CA ALA A 119 13.18 5.27 -9.76
C ALA A 119 12.18 4.49 -8.87
N VAL A 120 11.01 5.06 -8.62
CA VAL A 120 9.91 4.36 -7.92
C VAL A 120 9.36 3.21 -8.76
N GLY A 121 9.24 3.37 -10.08
CA GLY A 121 8.89 2.28 -11.00
C GLY A 121 9.83 1.09 -10.87
N ASP A 122 11.14 1.32 -10.92
CA ASP A 122 12.16 0.28 -10.77
C ASP A 122 12.04 -0.47 -9.43
N LEU A 123 11.74 0.26 -8.34
CA LEU A 123 11.52 -0.33 -7.02
C LEU A 123 10.27 -1.23 -7.00
N LEU A 124 9.18 -0.78 -7.62
CA LEU A 124 7.94 -1.56 -7.70
C LEU A 124 8.12 -2.80 -8.59
N ASP A 125 8.86 -2.70 -9.68
CA ASP A 125 9.16 -3.81 -10.60
C ASP A 125 10.08 -4.86 -9.97
N ALA A 126 10.90 -4.49 -8.98
CA ALA A 126 11.69 -5.43 -8.20
C ALA A 126 10.84 -6.32 -7.27
N GLY A 127 9.62 -5.90 -6.92
CA GLY A 127 8.65 -6.65 -6.13
C GLY A 127 7.32 -6.82 -6.88
N PRO A 128 7.27 -7.58 -7.98
CA PRO A 128 6.09 -7.65 -8.82
C PRO A 128 4.91 -8.27 -8.07
N LEU A 129 3.73 -7.68 -8.23
CA LEU A 129 2.48 -8.23 -7.72
C LEU A 129 2.15 -9.55 -8.42
N PRO A 130 1.47 -10.50 -7.74
CA PRO A 130 1.07 -11.75 -8.36
C PRO A 130 0.14 -11.48 -9.55
N SER A 131 0.45 -12.11 -10.70
CA SER A 131 -0.37 -12.04 -11.91
C SER A 131 -1.67 -12.84 -11.77
N ASP A 132 -1.63 -13.94 -11.01
CA ASP A 132 -2.78 -14.76 -10.66
C ASP A 132 -2.83 -14.94 -9.12
N PRO A 133 -3.85 -14.42 -8.42
CA PRO A 133 -3.98 -14.59 -6.97
C PRO A 133 -4.25 -16.05 -6.57
N ALA A 134 -4.65 -16.93 -7.48
CA ALA A 134 -4.84 -18.36 -7.19
C ALA A 134 -3.55 -19.18 -7.33
N SER A 135 -2.45 -18.59 -7.83
CA SER A 135 -1.23 -19.35 -8.08
C SER A 135 -0.48 -19.73 -6.79
N PRO A 136 0.22 -20.87 -6.76
CA PRO A 136 1.17 -21.17 -5.69
C PRO A 136 2.18 -20.02 -5.52
N GLY A 137 2.43 -19.60 -4.27
CA GLY A 137 3.35 -18.50 -3.96
C GLY A 137 2.77 -17.09 -4.16
N ALA A 138 1.50 -16.93 -4.55
CA ALA A 138 0.89 -15.61 -4.73
C ALA A 138 0.92 -14.74 -3.45
N ALA A 139 0.76 -15.36 -2.27
CA ALA A 139 0.89 -14.66 -0.99
C ALA A 139 2.32 -14.15 -0.73
N ASP A 140 3.34 -14.86 -1.21
CA ASP A 140 4.75 -14.48 -1.03
C ASP A 140 5.11 -13.33 -1.98
N ALA A 141 4.68 -13.43 -3.24
CA ALA A 141 4.81 -12.35 -4.21
C ALA A 141 4.07 -11.08 -3.74
N LEU A 142 2.88 -11.23 -3.16
CA LEU A 142 2.15 -10.11 -2.59
C LEU A 142 2.92 -9.44 -1.43
N ARG A 143 3.53 -10.23 -0.54
CA ARG A 143 4.38 -9.69 0.54
C ARG A 143 5.57 -8.91 -0.02
N ALA A 144 6.27 -9.46 -1.00
CA ALA A 144 7.38 -8.79 -1.67
C ALA A 144 6.93 -7.47 -2.34
N GLY A 145 5.76 -7.44 -2.97
CA GLY A 145 5.23 -6.21 -3.56
C GLY A 145 4.85 -5.15 -2.53
N TYR A 146 4.39 -5.53 -1.35
CA TYR A 146 4.17 -4.58 -0.25
C TYR A 146 5.48 -4.04 0.32
N GLU A 147 6.49 -4.89 0.49
CA GLU A 147 7.84 -4.46 0.90
C GLU A 147 8.42 -3.45 -0.11
N ALA A 148 8.25 -3.70 -1.42
CA ALA A 148 8.63 -2.75 -2.47
C ALA A 148 7.89 -1.40 -2.33
N GLN A 149 6.59 -1.42 -1.99
CA GLN A 149 5.83 -0.20 -1.73
C GLN A 149 6.32 0.57 -0.49
N GLU A 150 6.72 -0.13 0.59
CA GLU A 150 7.34 0.50 1.76
C GLU A 150 8.67 1.19 1.39
N VAL A 151 9.50 0.53 0.59
CA VAL A 151 10.76 1.12 0.13
C VAL A 151 10.51 2.31 -0.80
N ALA A 152 9.54 2.20 -1.71
CA ALA A 152 9.15 3.28 -2.62
C ALA A 152 8.66 4.53 -1.87
N VAL A 153 7.80 4.39 -0.85
CA VAL A 153 7.31 5.56 -0.10
C VAL A 153 8.43 6.23 0.71
N LEU A 154 9.41 5.46 1.20
CA LEU A 154 10.62 6.00 1.83
C LEU A 154 11.52 6.75 0.85
N CYS A 155 11.64 6.26 -0.39
CA CYS A 155 12.36 6.94 -1.46
C CYS A 155 11.71 8.30 -1.78
N CYS A 156 10.38 8.34 -1.90
CA CYS A 156 9.63 9.59 -2.07
C CYS A 156 9.86 10.57 -0.91
N ALA A 157 9.82 10.08 0.33
CA ALA A 157 10.02 10.90 1.51
C ALA A 157 11.44 11.50 1.59
N GLU A 158 12.46 10.71 1.26
CA GLU A 158 13.84 11.17 1.19
C GLU A 158 14.04 12.23 0.10
N ARG A 159 13.40 12.06 -1.05
CA ARG A 159 13.49 13.05 -2.12
C ARG A 159 12.79 14.35 -1.74
N LEU A 160 11.63 14.27 -1.08
CA LEU A 160 10.91 15.44 -0.58
C LEU A 160 11.74 16.22 0.47
N ASP A 161 12.42 15.52 1.37
CA ASP A 161 13.37 16.12 2.33
C ASP A 161 14.53 16.85 1.66
N ALA A 162 14.96 16.40 0.47
CA ALA A 162 16.11 16.97 -0.24
C ALA A 162 15.77 18.22 -1.07
N ILE A 163 14.49 18.42 -1.42
CA ILE A 163 14.03 19.56 -2.23
C ILE A 163 13.32 20.65 -1.41
N GLY A 164 12.93 20.35 -0.16
CA GLY A 164 12.33 21.29 0.80
C GLY A 164 13.37 21.95 1.71
#